data_AF-A0A8H4GVR3-F1
#
_entry.id   AF-A0A8H4GVR3-F1
#
_cell.length_a   1.000
_cell.length_b   1.000
_cell.length_c   1.000
_cell.angle_alpha   90.00
_cell.angle_beta   90.00
_cell.angle_gamma   90.00
#
_symmetry.space_group_name_H-M   'P 1'
#
loop_
_entity.id
_entity.type
_entity.pdbx_description
1 polymer ?
#
loop_
_entity_poly.entity_id
_entity_poly.type
_entity_poly.pdbx_seq_one_letter_code
_entity_poly.pdbx_strand_id
1 'polypeptide(L)'
;MSEAIKIETSSPADAVEVKQDETMHDGQSRHPNRPKKALKSTPLLLMHTAGCIALALVLVYVVDGYNAGDDTSPRYVDGSLLLRSSDVITLISAGLVFIKFFTTSWAAVALWRCAWELTHSKTMLTPEQVSFMTRYKLPPWMRSPFGRPRGRRSWAIVIILLCSIPQPFIAPLLSGAVNWDPSSVAGPKTEAKQVNSTNPAAVASYWDQYTNTDYSDKRTSVLREALGYASIAWSDTTTVSANGTSLRGNGCRHVVNYDGLPANSTLASSVVPCIKIEKISWAMSSAEVPDGAHSQATDYSDKLSVVSDSLSHYTNPGHAVLFDINNLWSKKESVTVSYPTPSTVKGTQTLALIIANQYSACKDLTPNNFGDVNSFPQYKSSWALGSCYLYASVTLEAGVTNSDLSIYVSPRVVEDQTPIEATVIIPNTWTQEAVWLLPDMMTLLSQMNSTLLPTWNNLDLYVESLIRQSYLAAWDSFHNNWDTGGTLSLATPQVTRVKAKVSHARVYSWLAISLLETVSGIFLIYLLLNPGLLEEQDLPGEIIAEQLEGAKETGKDILDKLLDSHFF
;
A
#
# COMPACT_ATOMS: atom_id res chain seq x y z
N MET A 1 -20.72 -35.70 -59.48
CA MET A 1 -20.33 -36.61 -60.57
C MET A 1 -21.41 -36.48 -61.64
N SER A 2 -20.99 -36.33 -62.89
CA SER A 2 -21.85 -36.24 -64.09
C SER A 2 -22.56 -34.90 -64.33
N GLU A 3 -22.62 -34.37 -65.54
CA GLU A 3 -21.69 -34.27 -66.67
C GLU A 3 -22.36 -33.29 -67.64
N ALA A 4 -21.54 -32.60 -68.42
CA ALA A 4 -21.97 -31.72 -69.48
C ALA A 4 -22.66 -32.50 -70.61
N ILE A 5 -23.63 -31.86 -71.26
CA ILE A 5 -24.00 -32.19 -72.63
C ILE A 5 -23.74 -30.98 -73.51
N LYS A 6 -22.80 -31.21 -74.41
CA LYS A 6 -22.32 -30.41 -75.53
C LYS A 6 -23.26 -30.68 -76.72
N ILE A 7 -23.67 -29.66 -77.47
CA ILE A 7 -24.18 -29.84 -78.84
C ILE A 7 -23.45 -28.86 -79.77
N GLU A 8 -23.11 -29.43 -80.91
CA GLU A 8 -22.15 -29.03 -81.92
C GLU A 8 -22.85 -28.31 -83.10
N THR A 9 -22.12 -27.33 -83.67
CA THR A 9 -21.90 -27.02 -85.10
C THR A 9 -23.07 -26.97 -86.11
N SER A 10 -23.15 -25.88 -86.88
CA SER A 10 -22.68 -25.84 -88.29
C SER A 10 -22.94 -24.49 -89.00
N SER A 11 -21.95 -24.11 -89.82
CA SER A 11 -21.84 -23.01 -90.80
C SER A 11 -22.77 -23.23 -92.03
N PRO A 12 -22.75 -22.49 -93.17
CA PRO A 12 -21.98 -21.29 -93.57
C PRO A 12 -22.75 -20.22 -94.40
N ALA A 13 -22.04 -19.16 -94.80
CA ALA A 13 -21.92 -18.67 -96.19
C ALA A 13 -22.22 -17.18 -96.45
N ASP A 14 -21.25 -16.60 -97.17
CA ASP A 14 -21.26 -15.46 -98.11
C ASP A 14 -21.29 -14.03 -97.52
N ALA A 15 -20.16 -13.30 -97.47
CA ALA A 15 -19.28 -12.77 -98.54
C ALA A 15 -19.75 -11.41 -99.09
N VAL A 16 -18.85 -10.41 -98.96
CA VAL A 16 -18.38 -9.43 -99.96
C VAL A 16 -18.11 -8.06 -99.30
N GLU A 17 -16.85 -7.90 -98.91
CA GLU A 17 -15.92 -6.80 -99.22
C GLU A 17 -16.48 -5.47 -99.75
N VAL A 18 -16.23 -4.35 -99.03
CA VAL A 18 -15.65 -3.10 -99.58
C VAL A 18 -14.89 -2.35 -98.47
N LYS A 19 -13.62 -2.01 -98.77
CA LYS A 19 -12.68 -1.18 -98.00
C LYS A 19 -13.13 0.29 -97.87
N GLN A 20 -12.81 0.91 -96.73
CA GLN A 20 -12.18 2.24 -96.73
C GLN A 20 -11.42 2.50 -95.43
N ASP A 21 -10.11 2.71 -95.58
CA ASP A 21 -9.19 3.27 -94.58
C ASP A 21 -9.59 4.71 -94.26
N GLU A 22 -9.69 5.04 -92.97
CA GLU A 22 -9.35 6.38 -92.49
C GLU A 22 -8.80 6.32 -91.06
N THR A 23 -7.68 7.00 -90.88
CA THR A 23 -6.83 7.05 -89.68
C THR A 23 -7.20 8.25 -88.80
N MET A 24 -6.72 8.22 -87.54
CA MET A 24 -6.82 9.23 -86.46
C MET A 24 -8.16 9.27 -85.72
N HIS A 25 -8.25 9.31 -84.39
CA HIS A 25 -7.32 9.75 -83.35
C HIS A 25 -7.62 8.92 -82.08
N ASP A 26 -6.59 8.29 -81.53
CA ASP A 26 -6.67 7.56 -80.25
C ASP A 26 -6.87 8.54 -79.10
N GLY A 27 -8.05 8.45 -78.48
CA GLY A 27 -8.46 9.25 -77.35
C GLY A 27 -9.19 8.37 -76.35
N GLN A 28 -8.45 7.60 -75.54
CA GLN A 28 -9.03 6.94 -74.37
C GLN A 28 -8.13 7.01 -73.12
N SER A 29 -8.41 8.05 -72.33
CA SER A 29 -8.65 7.96 -70.89
C SER A 29 -7.61 7.20 -70.03
N ARG A 30 -6.50 7.87 -69.71
CA ARG A 30 -5.74 7.60 -68.47
C ARG A 30 -6.45 8.26 -67.29
N HIS A 31 -7.26 7.50 -66.56
CA HIS A 31 -7.66 7.88 -65.20
C HIS A 31 -6.45 7.76 -64.24
N PRO A 32 -6.28 8.69 -63.28
CA PRO A 32 -4.98 8.98 -62.69
C PRO A 32 -4.70 8.21 -61.40
N ASN A 33 -3.43 7.89 -61.17
CA ASN A 33 -2.83 7.41 -59.91
C ASN A 33 -2.89 8.48 -58.77
N ARG A 34 -4.03 9.13 -58.52
CA ARG A 34 -4.17 10.24 -57.56
C ARG A 34 -4.30 9.90 -56.05
N PRO A 35 -4.71 8.70 -55.58
CA PRO A 35 -4.78 8.46 -54.12
C PRO A 35 -3.41 8.19 -53.46
N LYS A 36 -2.33 8.00 -54.24
CA LYS A 36 -1.03 7.56 -53.71
C LYS A 36 -0.24 8.66 -52.98
N LYS A 37 -0.50 9.95 -53.22
CA LYS A 37 0.23 11.07 -52.58
C LYS A 37 -0.37 11.48 -51.23
N ALA A 38 -1.70 11.45 -51.08
CA ALA A 38 -2.38 11.73 -49.81
C ALA A 38 -2.08 10.71 -48.71
N LEU A 39 -1.78 9.46 -49.09
CA LEU A 39 -1.43 8.38 -48.16
C LEU A 39 -0.03 8.54 -47.53
N LYS A 40 0.85 9.38 -48.10
CA LYS A 40 2.25 9.52 -47.65
C LYS A 40 2.40 10.26 -46.31
N SER A 41 1.44 11.08 -45.90
CA SER A 41 1.47 11.83 -44.62
C SER A 41 0.73 11.15 -43.47
N THR A 42 -0.09 10.14 -43.76
CA THR A 42 -0.79 9.29 -42.78
C THR A 42 0.11 8.61 -41.72
N PRO A 43 1.36 8.15 -42.01
CA PRO A 43 2.17 7.48 -40.99
C PRO A 43 2.54 8.38 -39.81
N LEU A 44 2.72 9.70 -40.00
CA LEU A 44 3.03 10.62 -38.90
C LEU A 44 1.89 10.69 -37.87
N LEU A 45 0.65 10.75 -38.37
CA LEU A 45 -0.54 10.79 -37.52
C LEU A 45 -0.80 9.46 -36.81
N LEU A 46 -0.55 8.34 -37.49
CA LEU A 46 -0.66 7.01 -36.89
C LEU A 46 0.38 6.83 -35.78
N MET A 47 1.63 7.24 -36.00
CA MET A 47 2.69 7.19 -34.98
C MET A 47 2.37 8.08 -33.79
N HIS A 48 1.87 9.31 -34.03
CA HIS A 48 1.39 10.18 -32.96
C HIS A 48 0.27 9.51 -32.13
N THR A 49 -0.76 9.00 -32.81
CA THR A 49 -1.93 8.37 -32.16
C THR A 49 -1.52 7.15 -31.35
N ALA A 50 -0.71 6.27 -31.95
CA ALA A 50 -0.18 5.08 -31.28
C ALA A 50 0.70 5.44 -30.08
N GLY A 51 1.59 6.43 -30.22
CA GLY A 51 2.44 6.92 -29.14
C GLY A 51 1.64 7.49 -27.97
N CYS A 52 0.59 8.28 -28.25
CA CYS A 52 -0.30 8.81 -27.22
C CYS A 52 -1.04 7.71 -26.45
N ILE A 53 -1.61 6.73 -27.16
CA ILE A 53 -2.29 5.60 -26.54
C ILE A 53 -1.31 4.76 -25.71
N ALA A 54 -0.14 4.42 -26.27
CA ALA A 54 0.87 3.62 -25.60
C ALA A 54 1.34 4.30 -24.29
N LEU A 55 1.65 5.60 -24.34
CA LEU A 55 2.10 6.34 -23.15
C LEU A 55 1.01 6.42 -22.07
N ALA A 56 -0.25 6.64 -22.46
CA ALA A 56 -1.36 6.63 -21.51
C ALA A 56 -1.55 5.26 -20.84
N LEU A 57 -1.44 4.17 -21.61
CA LEU A 57 -1.52 2.80 -21.08
C LEU A 57 -0.36 2.48 -20.14
N VAL A 58 0.87 2.87 -20.48
CA VAL A 58 2.04 2.69 -19.60
C VAL A 58 1.82 3.43 -18.27
N LEU A 59 1.32 4.65 -18.30
CA LEU A 59 1.06 5.40 -17.07
C LEU A 59 0.01 4.72 -16.18
N VAL A 60 -1.11 4.28 -16.77
CA VAL A 60 -2.22 3.69 -16.01
C VAL A 60 -1.88 2.28 -15.51
N TYR A 61 -1.19 1.45 -16.30
CA TYR A 61 -1.00 0.03 -15.97
C TYR A 61 0.38 -0.32 -15.42
N VAL A 62 1.41 0.48 -15.71
CA VAL A 62 2.79 0.19 -15.31
C VAL A 62 3.26 1.16 -14.23
N VAL A 63 2.99 2.45 -14.39
CA VAL A 63 3.46 3.47 -13.43
C VAL A 63 2.55 3.57 -12.22
N ASP A 64 1.22 3.44 -12.38
CA ASP A 64 0.30 3.51 -11.26
C ASP A 64 0.56 2.37 -10.25
N GLY A 65 0.85 2.75 -9.01
CA GLY A 65 1.21 1.83 -7.95
C GLY A 65 2.67 1.37 -7.92
N TYR A 66 3.52 1.80 -8.86
CA TYR A 66 4.95 1.48 -8.87
C TYR A 66 5.66 2.05 -7.64
N ASN A 67 6.45 1.24 -6.93
CA ASN A 67 7.27 1.69 -5.80
C ASN A 67 8.68 2.01 -6.30
N ALA A 68 8.98 3.29 -6.46
CA ALA A 68 10.29 3.75 -6.88
C ALA A 68 11.29 3.80 -5.70
N GLY A 69 12.56 3.61 -6.03
CA GLY A 69 13.67 3.79 -5.10
C GLY A 69 13.88 5.27 -4.75
N ASP A 70 14.43 5.51 -3.56
CA ASP A 70 14.95 6.82 -3.17
C ASP A 70 16.44 6.96 -3.56
N ASP A 71 17.06 8.07 -3.18
CA ASP A 71 18.46 8.32 -3.51
C ASP A 71 19.46 7.41 -2.77
N THR A 72 19.04 6.85 -1.64
CA THR A 72 19.84 5.90 -0.84
C THR A 72 19.71 4.45 -1.33
N SER A 73 18.69 4.19 -2.14
CA SER A 73 18.37 2.85 -2.61
C SER A 73 19.34 2.36 -3.69
N PRO A 74 19.75 1.08 -3.63
CA PRO A 74 20.55 0.48 -4.69
C PRO A 74 19.77 0.46 -6.01
N ARG A 75 20.48 0.63 -7.13
CA ARG A 75 19.89 0.65 -8.48
C ARG A 75 19.35 -0.72 -8.90
N TYR A 76 19.88 -1.80 -8.32
CA TYR A 76 19.44 -3.17 -8.58
C TYR A 76 19.03 -3.83 -7.29
N VAL A 77 17.81 -4.38 -7.26
CA VAL A 77 17.23 -5.10 -6.12
C VAL A 77 16.77 -6.46 -6.61
N ASP A 78 17.30 -7.53 -6.02
CA ASP A 78 17.01 -8.93 -6.39
C ASP A 78 17.14 -9.21 -7.90
N GLY A 79 18.16 -8.60 -8.54
CA GLY A 79 18.44 -8.76 -9.98
C GLY A 79 17.56 -7.91 -10.91
N SER A 80 16.62 -7.12 -10.37
CA SER A 80 15.77 -6.21 -11.14
C SER A 80 16.24 -4.75 -11.02
N LEU A 81 16.12 -3.97 -12.09
CA LEU A 81 16.41 -2.53 -12.07
C LEU A 81 15.32 -1.79 -11.31
N LEU A 82 15.69 -1.12 -10.22
CA LEU A 82 14.80 -0.25 -9.46
C LEU A 82 14.92 1.18 -9.99
N LEU A 83 13.86 1.66 -10.63
CA LEU A 83 13.78 3.04 -11.12
C LEU A 83 13.50 3.97 -9.95
N ARG A 84 14.16 5.13 -9.96
CA ARG A 84 13.85 6.25 -9.07
C ARG A 84 12.71 7.07 -9.66
N SER A 85 12.09 7.89 -8.82
CA SER A 85 11.03 8.82 -9.26
C SER A 85 11.52 9.75 -10.38
N SER A 86 12.77 10.22 -10.28
CA SER A 86 13.43 11.03 -11.31
C SER A 86 13.56 10.32 -12.65
N ASP A 87 13.87 9.03 -12.64
CA ASP A 87 14.06 8.24 -13.88
C ASP A 87 12.71 8.07 -14.59
N VAL A 88 11.66 7.75 -13.83
CA VAL A 88 10.30 7.61 -14.36
C VAL A 88 9.81 8.92 -14.96
N ILE A 89 9.99 10.06 -14.26
CA ILE A 89 9.63 11.39 -14.79
C ILE A 89 10.42 11.72 -16.05
N THR A 90 11.70 11.34 -16.10
CA THR A 90 12.56 11.57 -17.27
C THR A 90 12.08 10.76 -18.47
N LEU A 91 11.71 9.48 -18.27
CA LEU A 91 11.15 8.63 -19.32
C LEU A 91 9.81 9.16 -19.85
N ILE A 92 8.94 9.65 -18.96
CA ILE A 92 7.67 10.30 -19.36
C ILE A 92 7.97 11.55 -20.20
N SER A 93 8.94 12.37 -19.78
CA SER A 93 9.34 13.59 -20.49
C SER A 93 9.92 13.27 -21.87
N ALA A 94 10.76 12.24 -21.98
CA ALA A 94 11.28 11.76 -23.26
C ALA A 94 10.15 11.28 -24.20
N GLY A 95 9.18 10.54 -23.67
CA GLY A 95 7.99 10.12 -24.42
C GLY A 95 7.16 11.30 -24.93
N LEU A 96 6.99 12.34 -24.10
CA LEU A 96 6.32 13.58 -24.51
C LEU A 96 7.07 14.32 -25.62
N VAL A 97 8.40 14.39 -25.56
CA VAL A 97 9.22 15.01 -26.61
C VAL A 97 9.07 14.25 -27.94
N PHE A 98 9.09 12.92 -27.90
CA PHE A 98 8.88 12.07 -29.07
C PHE A 98 7.50 12.32 -29.70
N ILE A 99 6.43 12.34 -28.90
CA ILE A 99 5.07 12.64 -29.38
C ILE A 99 4.98 14.06 -29.96
N LYS A 100 5.62 15.04 -29.30
CA LYS A 100 5.65 16.43 -29.76
C LYS A 100 6.29 16.56 -31.13
N PHE A 101 7.35 15.81 -31.43
CA PHE A 101 7.96 15.79 -32.76
C PHE A 101 6.91 15.46 -33.84
N PHE A 102 6.21 14.32 -33.72
CA PHE A 102 5.18 13.94 -34.69
C PHE A 102 4.03 14.96 -34.76
N THR A 103 3.62 15.49 -33.61
CA THR A 103 2.57 16.52 -33.55
C THR A 103 2.98 17.76 -34.34
N THR A 104 4.20 18.26 -34.14
CA THR A 104 4.70 19.46 -34.82
C THR A 104 4.90 19.24 -36.32
N SER A 105 5.45 18.09 -36.73
CA SER A 105 5.60 17.73 -38.14
C SER A 105 4.25 17.61 -38.83
N TRP A 106 3.27 16.96 -38.17
CA TRP A 106 1.93 16.84 -38.69
C TRP A 106 1.21 18.19 -38.76
N ALA A 107 1.29 19.02 -37.71
CA ALA A 107 0.69 20.35 -37.69
C ALA A 107 1.25 21.24 -38.82
N ALA A 108 2.55 21.16 -39.11
CA ALA A 108 3.15 21.88 -40.25
C ALA A 108 2.54 21.46 -41.59
N VAL A 109 2.36 20.14 -41.82
CA VAL A 109 1.71 19.60 -43.02
C VAL A 109 0.24 20.05 -43.09
N ALA A 110 -0.50 19.93 -41.99
CA ALA A 110 -1.91 20.32 -41.92
C ALA A 110 -2.09 21.82 -42.19
N LEU A 111 -1.26 22.67 -41.58
CA LEU A 111 -1.27 24.13 -41.77
C LEU A 111 -0.93 24.51 -43.20
N TRP A 112 0.10 23.90 -43.79
CA TRP A 112 0.48 24.12 -45.19
C TRP A 112 -0.68 23.79 -46.13
N ARG A 113 -1.31 22.63 -45.93
CA ARG A 113 -2.47 22.21 -46.74
C ARG A 113 -3.68 23.10 -46.56
N CYS A 114 -3.96 23.54 -45.33
CA CYS A 114 -5.04 24.51 -45.08
C CYS A 114 -4.76 25.86 -45.76
N ALA A 115 -3.52 26.36 -45.71
CA ALA A 115 -3.13 27.59 -46.37
C ALA A 115 -3.24 27.48 -47.90
N TRP A 116 -2.83 26.34 -48.46
CA TRP A 116 -2.99 26.04 -49.89
C TRP A 116 -4.45 26.04 -50.32
N GLU A 117 -5.33 25.32 -49.60
CA GLU A 117 -6.76 25.27 -49.91
C GLU A 117 -7.42 26.65 -49.81
N LEU A 118 -7.05 27.45 -48.80
CA LEU A 118 -7.57 28.80 -48.65
C LEU A 118 -7.15 29.73 -49.80
N THR A 119 -5.94 29.54 -50.34
CA THR A 119 -5.41 30.38 -51.44
C THR A 119 -5.90 29.95 -52.82
N HIS A 120 -6.15 28.65 -53.03
CA HIS A 120 -6.44 28.08 -54.36
C HIS A 120 -7.90 27.62 -54.54
N SER A 121 -8.74 27.68 -53.51
CA SER A 121 -10.16 27.38 -53.67
C SER A 121 -10.89 28.42 -54.53
N LYS A 122 -11.96 28.01 -55.23
CA LYS A 122 -12.81 28.88 -56.08
C LYS A 122 -13.37 30.11 -55.36
N THR A 123 -13.42 30.08 -54.04
CA THR A 123 -13.61 31.24 -53.16
C THR A 123 -12.26 31.88 -52.89
N MET A 124 -11.73 32.63 -53.86
CA MET A 124 -10.46 33.33 -53.68
C MET A 124 -10.53 34.24 -52.45
N LEU A 125 -9.51 34.14 -51.58
CA LEU A 125 -9.31 35.11 -50.51
C LEU A 125 -9.10 36.49 -51.12
N THR A 126 -9.84 37.47 -50.61
CA THR A 126 -9.61 38.87 -51.01
C THR A 126 -8.21 39.31 -50.55
N PRO A 127 -7.53 40.22 -51.29
CA PRO A 127 -6.21 40.73 -50.91
C PRO A 127 -6.16 41.26 -49.47
N GLU A 128 -7.26 41.85 -49.01
CA GLU A 128 -7.40 42.35 -47.64
C GLU A 128 -7.49 41.22 -46.59
N GLN A 129 -8.09 40.08 -46.92
CA GLN A 129 -8.12 38.89 -46.06
C GLN A 129 -6.73 38.25 -45.94
N VAL A 130 -5.97 38.20 -47.03
CA VAL A 130 -4.57 37.73 -47.01
C VAL A 130 -3.69 38.70 -46.20
N SER A 131 -3.86 40.01 -46.38
CA SER A 131 -3.18 41.03 -45.57
C SER A 131 -3.52 40.90 -44.07
N PHE A 132 -4.79 40.64 -43.75
CA PHE A 132 -5.21 40.39 -42.37
C PHE A 132 -4.57 39.12 -41.78
N MET A 133 -4.60 38.00 -42.51
CA MET A 133 -4.00 36.74 -42.08
C MET A 133 -2.48 36.86 -41.90
N THR A 134 -1.79 37.60 -42.77
CA THR A 134 -0.35 37.81 -42.67
C THR A 134 0.03 38.73 -41.51
N ARG A 135 -0.75 39.79 -41.27
CA ARG A 135 -0.51 40.80 -40.21
C ARG A 135 -0.89 40.30 -38.81
N TYR A 136 -2.03 39.62 -38.68
CA TYR A 136 -2.57 39.22 -37.37
C TYR A 136 -2.43 37.73 -37.08
N LYS A 137 -1.97 36.91 -38.04
CA LYS A 137 -1.85 35.45 -37.93
C LYS A 137 -3.17 34.76 -37.57
N LEU A 138 -4.30 35.42 -37.85
CA LEU A 138 -5.64 34.94 -37.57
C LEU A 138 -6.38 34.56 -38.86
N PRO A 139 -7.28 33.56 -38.81
CA PRO A 139 -8.07 33.20 -39.97
C PRO A 139 -8.95 34.34 -40.49
N PRO A 140 -9.30 34.34 -41.79
CA PRO A 140 -9.92 35.47 -42.47
C PRO A 140 -11.35 35.78 -42.00
N TRP A 141 -12.03 34.83 -41.34
CA TRP A 141 -13.36 35.00 -40.74
C TRP A 141 -13.33 35.65 -39.34
N MET A 142 -12.15 35.79 -38.71
CA MET A 142 -12.00 36.54 -37.46
C MET A 142 -11.89 38.06 -37.66
N ARG A 143 -11.86 38.52 -38.92
CA ARG A 143 -11.90 39.95 -39.25
C ARG A 143 -13.29 40.51 -38.90
N SER A 144 -13.33 41.59 -38.13
CA SER A 144 -14.58 42.26 -37.77
C SER A 144 -15.23 42.95 -39.00
N PRO A 145 -16.57 42.85 -39.18
CA PRO A 145 -17.52 42.07 -38.38
C PRO A 145 -17.33 40.56 -38.60
N PHE A 146 -17.29 39.79 -37.50
CA PHE A 146 -17.00 38.35 -37.53
C PHE A 146 -17.86 37.62 -38.57
N GLY A 147 -17.20 37.11 -39.62
CA GLY A 147 -17.85 36.38 -40.70
C GLY A 147 -18.06 34.91 -40.32
N ARG A 148 -19.11 34.27 -40.85
CA ARG A 148 -19.26 32.81 -40.78
C ARG A 148 -18.46 32.15 -41.91
N PRO A 149 -17.78 31.00 -41.67
CA PRO A 149 -17.12 30.24 -42.73
C PRO A 149 -18.14 29.88 -43.82
N ARG A 150 -17.84 30.21 -45.09
CA ARG A 150 -18.73 29.94 -46.22
C ARG A 150 -18.40 28.58 -46.84
N GLY A 151 -19.28 27.60 -46.63
CA GLY A 151 -19.18 26.28 -47.25
C GLY A 151 -18.49 25.22 -46.37
N ARG A 152 -18.71 23.94 -46.71
CA ARG A 152 -18.28 22.77 -45.91
C ARG A 152 -16.75 22.68 -45.76
N ARG A 153 -15.98 23.12 -46.76
CA ARG A 153 -14.52 23.08 -46.73
C ARG A 153 -13.91 24.10 -45.75
N SER A 154 -14.41 25.33 -45.72
CA SER A 154 -13.95 26.33 -44.75
C SER A 154 -14.26 25.90 -43.32
N TRP A 155 -15.38 25.22 -43.08
CA TRP A 155 -15.68 24.61 -41.78
C TRP A 155 -14.70 23.49 -41.41
N ALA A 156 -14.32 22.62 -42.35
CA ALA A 156 -13.30 21.60 -42.10
C ALA A 156 -11.94 22.23 -41.72
N ILE A 157 -11.53 23.32 -42.38
CA ILE A 157 -10.30 24.05 -42.03
C ILE A 157 -10.39 24.66 -40.63
N VAL A 158 -11.52 25.27 -40.26
CA VAL A 158 -11.75 25.78 -38.90
C VAL A 158 -11.58 24.68 -37.87
N ILE A 159 -12.18 23.51 -38.10
CA ILE A 159 -12.11 22.35 -37.19
C ILE A 159 -10.67 21.85 -37.06
N ILE A 160 -9.95 21.70 -38.17
CA ILE A 160 -8.53 21.28 -38.16
C ILE A 160 -7.70 22.23 -37.27
N LEU A 161 -7.82 23.55 -37.51
CA LEU A 161 -7.09 24.55 -36.73
C LEU A 161 -7.48 24.52 -35.24
N LEU A 162 -8.77 24.37 -34.93
CA LEU A 162 -9.27 24.31 -33.56
C LEU A 162 -8.76 23.07 -32.81
N CYS A 163 -8.67 21.92 -33.49
CA CYS A 163 -8.12 20.68 -32.94
C CYS A 163 -6.62 20.77 -32.63
N SER A 164 -5.86 21.54 -33.42
CA SER A 164 -4.41 21.71 -33.23
C SER A 164 -4.03 22.80 -32.21
N ILE A 165 -4.92 23.75 -31.90
CA ILE A 165 -4.68 24.83 -30.91
C ILE A 165 -4.26 24.34 -29.52
N PRO A 166 -4.91 23.34 -28.89
CA PRO A 166 -4.56 22.96 -27.52
C PRO A 166 -3.25 22.15 -27.43
N GLN A 167 -2.78 21.55 -28.52
CA GLN A 167 -1.65 20.60 -28.51
C GLN A 167 -0.35 21.14 -27.87
N PRO A 168 0.05 22.42 -28.06
CA PRO A 168 1.26 22.95 -27.42
C PRO A 168 1.14 23.10 -25.90
N PHE A 169 -0.07 23.11 -25.35
CA PHE A 169 -0.35 23.47 -23.95
C PHE A 169 -0.70 22.29 -23.04
N ILE A 170 -0.84 21.08 -23.59
CA ILE A 170 -1.31 19.92 -22.81
C ILE A 170 -0.21 19.11 -22.12
N ALA A 171 1.07 19.31 -22.46
CA ALA A 171 2.17 18.56 -21.84
C ALA A 171 2.17 18.60 -20.29
N PRO A 172 1.87 19.74 -19.63
CA PRO A 172 1.75 19.81 -18.17
C PRO A 172 0.69 18.89 -17.56
N LEU A 173 -0.38 18.54 -18.30
CA LEU A 173 -1.42 17.63 -17.79
C LEU A 173 -0.84 16.24 -17.50
N LEU A 174 0.02 15.75 -18.40
CA LEU A 174 0.62 14.43 -18.27
C LEU A 174 1.82 14.44 -17.32
N SER A 175 2.70 15.45 -17.40
CA SER A 175 3.85 15.54 -16.50
C SER A 175 3.42 15.74 -15.03
N GLY A 176 2.28 16.42 -14.81
CA GLY A 176 1.65 16.56 -13.51
C GLY A 176 0.68 15.42 -13.15
N ALA A 177 0.56 14.37 -13.96
CA ALA A 177 -0.38 13.28 -13.66
C ALA A 177 0.13 12.32 -12.60
N VAL A 178 1.46 12.25 -12.38
CA VAL A 178 2.08 11.32 -11.43
C VAL A 178 2.40 12.05 -10.13
N ASN A 179 1.81 11.60 -9.04
CA ASN A 179 2.19 12.00 -7.69
C ASN A 179 3.03 10.90 -7.04
N TRP A 180 3.93 11.29 -6.15
CA TRP A 180 4.81 10.37 -5.41
C TRP A 180 4.45 10.40 -3.94
N ASP A 181 3.67 9.41 -3.50
CA ASP A 181 3.23 9.30 -2.12
C ASP A 181 4.29 8.51 -1.31
N PRO A 182 4.60 8.90 -0.06
CA PRO A 182 5.46 8.10 0.81
C PRO A 182 4.90 6.69 0.97
N SER A 183 5.77 5.70 0.81
CA SER A 183 5.45 4.28 0.90
C SER A 183 6.60 3.54 1.56
N SER A 184 6.37 2.30 1.93
CA SER A 184 7.35 1.48 2.61
C SER A 184 7.11 0.02 2.27
N VAL A 185 8.16 -0.67 1.85
CA VAL A 185 8.07 -2.07 1.41
C VAL A 185 9.10 -2.90 2.17
N ALA A 186 8.88 -4.20 2.28
CA ALA A 186 9.91 -5.10 2.78
C ALA A 186 11.17 -4.98 1.91
N GLY A 187 12.32 -4.85 2.55
CA GLY A 187 13.61 -4.86 1.87
C GLY A 187 13.86 -6.18 1.15
N PRO A 188 14.85 -6.22 0.24
CA PRO A 188 15.28 -7.47 -0.36
C PRO A 188 15.81 -8.42 0.71
N LYS A 189 15.64 -9.73 0.48
CA LYS A 189 16.14 -10.77 1.41
C LYS A 189 17.66 -10.73 1.56
N THR A 190 18.37 -10.18 0.57
CA THR A 190 19.83 -9.98 0.60
C THR A 190 20.28 -8.95 1.63
N GLU A 191 19.40 -8.04 2.04
CA GLU A 191 19.64 -7.03 3.10
C GLU A 191 19.16 -7.50 4.48
N ALA A 192 18.80 -8.78 4.61
CA ALA A 192 18.36 -9.32 5.89
C ALA A 192 19.49 -9.23 6.93
N LYS A 193 19.15 -8.68 8.11
CA LYS A 193 20.07 -8.50 9.22
C LYS A 193 19.92 -9.63 10.22
N GLN A 194 21.05 -10.05 10.77
CA GLN A 194 21.07 -10.93 11.93
C GLN A 194 20.72 -10.08 13.17
N VAL A 195 19.71 -10.53 13.90
CA VAL A 195 19.25 -9.92 15.14
C VAL A 195 19.34 -10.92 16.28
N ASN A 196 19.21 -10.42 17.51
CA ASN A 196 19.18 -11.32 18.65
C ASN A 196 18.04 -12.32 18.51
N SER A 197 18.31 -13.54 18.98
CA SER A 197 17.33 -14.60 18.96
C SER A 197 16.11 -14.19 19.76
N THR A 198 14.93 -14.53 19.26
CA THR A 198 13.67 -14.49 20.04
C THR A 198 13.39 -15.84 20.71
N ASN A 199 14.22 -16.86 20.45
CA ASN A 199 14.17 -18.17 21.12
C ASN A 199 15.53 -18.65 21.66
N PRO A 200 16.25 -17.83 22.45
CA PRO A 200 17.39 -18.31 23.20
C PRO A 200 17.01 -19.48 24.15
N ALA A 201 17.93 -20.41 24.28
CA ALA A 201 17.96 -21.44 25.29
C ALA A 201 18.09 -20.82 26.68
N ALA A 202 17.15 -21.22 27.52
CA ALA A 202 17.05 -20.88 28.92
C ALA A 202 18.21 -21.53 29.71
N VAL A 203 18.90 -20.75 30.55
CA VAL A 203 20.00 -21.22 31.40
C VAL A 203 19.67 -21.16 32.90
N ALA A 204 20.06 -22.21 33.62
CA ALA A 204 19.86 -22.31 35.08
C ALA A 204 20.77 -21.41 35.92
N SER A 205 21.68 -20.66 35.29
CA SER A 205 22.61 -19.79 36.00
C SER A 205 21.85 -18.70 36.76
N TYR A 206 22.15 -18.55 38.05
CA TYR A 206 21.53 -17.56 38.94
C TYR A 206 20.00 -17.70 39.15
N TRP A 207 19.39 -18.81 38.73
CA TRP A 207 17.98 -19.09 39.02
C TRP A 207 17.70 -19.25 40.53
N ASP A 208 18.71 -19.74 41.27
CA ASP A 208 18.69 -19.83 42.72
C ASP A 208 18.43 -18.47 43.38
N GLN A 209 18.91 -17.37 42.80
CA GLN A 209 18.66 -16.03 43.35
C GLN A 209 17.20 -15.60 43.26
N TYR A 210 16.43 -16.08 42.28
CA TYR A 210 15.01 -15.79 42.16
C TYR A 210 14.17 -16.62 43.13
N THR A 211 14.52 -17.89 43.29
CA THR A 211 13.78 -18.85 44.12
C THR A 211 14.15 -18.79 45.60
N ASN A 212 15.35 -18.33 45.94
CA ASN A 212 15.81 -18.23 47.32
C ASN A 212 15.08 -17.10 48.07
N THR A 213 14.54 -17.45 49.24
CA THR A 213 13.83 -16.51 50.11
C THR A 213 14.71 -15.39 50.65
N ASP A 214 16.01 -15.63 50.76
CA ASP A 214 16.99 -14.65 51.25
C ASP A 214 17.28 -13.54 50.23
N TYR A 215 16.84 -13.72 48.97
CA TYR A 215 17.06 -12.79 47.86
C TYR A 215 15.74 -12.27 47.26
N SER A 216 14.81 -11.80 48.11
CA SER A 216 13.54 -11.17 47.67
C SER A 216 13.73 -9.99 46.70
N ASP A 217 14.90 -9.34 46.74
CA ASP A 217 15.26 -8.25 45.84
C ASP A 217 15.25 -8.67 44.35
N LYS A 218 15.61 -9.92 44.04
CA LYS A 218 15.63 -10.38 42.64
C LYS A 218 14.23 -10.48 42.06
N ARG A 219 13.26 -11.00 42.83
CA ARG A 219 11.84 -11.05 42.44
C ARG A 219 11.27 -9.66 42.19
N THR A 220 11.60 -8.72 43.08
CA THR A 220 11.21 -7.30 42.92
C THR A 220 11.86 -6.67 41.68
N SER A 221 13.11 -7.00 41.37
CA SER A 221 13.81 -6.52 40.18
C SER A 221 13.14 -7.02 38.89
N VAL A 222 12.80 -8.31 38.82
CA VAL A 222 12.10 -8.92 37.67
C VAL A 222 10.74 -8.24 37.47
N LEU A 223 9.98 -8.07 38.54
CA LEU A 223 8.68 -7.37 38.49
C LEU A 223 8.80 -5.94 37.94
N ARG A 224 9.79 -5.16 38.40
CA ARG A 224 10.03 -3.80 37.90
C ARG A 224 10.44 -3.77 36.44
N GLU A 225 11.25 -4.73 36.01
CA GLU A 225 11.67 -4.85 34.62
C GLU A 225 10.49 -5.21 33.71
N ALA A 226 9.67 -6.18 34.12
CA ALA A 226 8.43 -6.55 33.44
C ALA A 226 7.50 -5.33 33.26
N LEU A 227 7.32 -4.49 34.27
CA LEU A 227 6.53 -3.25 34.14
C LEU A 227 7.09 -2.28 33.07
N GLY A 228 8.42 -2.21 32.95
CA GLY A 228 9.10 -1.50 31.88
C GLY A 228 8.76 -2.08 30.50
N TYR A 229 8.79 -3.40 30.36
CA TYR A 229 8.41 -4.08 29.10
C TYR A 229 6.95 -3.90 28.73
N ALA A 230 6.02 -3.94 29.70
CA ALA A 230 4.61 -3.64 29.46
C ALA A 230 4.43 -2.24 28.86
N SER A 231 5.14 -1.25 29.41
CA SER A 231 5.09 0.13 28.92
C SER A 231 5.68 0.26 27.50
N ILE A 232 6.79 -0.42 27.20
CA ILE A 232 7.39 -0.43 25.85
C ILE A 232 6.45 -1.08 24.84
N ALA A 233 5.79 -2.17 25.21
CA ALA A 233 4.96 -2.96 24.31
C ALA A 233 3.57 -2.35 24.07
N TRP A 234 2.99 -1.60 25.02
CA TRP A 234 1.56 -1.26 25.00
C TRP A 234 1.20 0.22 25.19
N SER A 235 2.17 1.13 25.28
CA SER A 235 1.90 2.58 25.42
C SER A 235 1.74 3.32 24.08
N ASP A 236 2.17 2.73 22.96
CA ASP A 236 2.17 3.41 21.65
C ASP A 236 0.77 3.39 20.99
N THR A 237 0.10 4.54 21.05
CA THR A 237 -1.22 4.80 20.41
C THR A 237 -1.26 4.59 18.90
N THR A 238 -0.12 4.51 18.21
CA THR A 238 -0.06 4.23 16.76
C THR A 238 -0.12 2.73 16.44
N THR A 239 0.03 1.88 17.45
CA THR A 239 0.02 0.41 17.32
C THR A 239 -1.02 -0.26 18.21
N VAL A 240 -1.60 0.48 19.17
CA VAL A 240 -2.62 0.00 20.11
C VAL A 240 -3.87 0.86 19.97
N SER A 241 -5.03 0.22 19.92
CA SER A 241 -6.33 0.87 19.80
C SER A 241 -6.72 1.55 21.11
N ALA A 242 -7.72 2.44 21.07
CA ALA A 242 -8.33 2.99 22.29
C ALA A 242 -8.94 1.90 23.20
N ASN A 243 -9.15 0.71 22.65
CA ASN A 243 -9.66 -0.48 23.31
C ASN A 243 -8.55 -1.36 23.91
N GLY A 244 -7.29 -0.92 23.91
CA GLY A 244 -6.16 -1.67 24.47
C GLY A 244 -5.76 -2.91 23.67
N THR A 245 -6.34 -3.09 22.49
CA THR A 245 -6.03 -4.19 21.57
C THR A 245 -5.01 -3.76 20.52
N SER A 246 -4.30 -4.73 19.94
CA SER A 246 -3.38 -4.43 18.84
C SER A 246 -4.12 -3.95 17.58
N LEU A 247 -3.53 -2.98 16.88
CA LEU A 247 -4.00 -2.51 15.57
C LEU A 247 -3.34 -3.24 14.39
N ARG A 248 -2.25 -3.99 14.65
CA ARG A 248 -1.38 -4.53 13.59
C ARG A 248 -1.20 -6.04 13.62
N GLY A 249 -1.70 -6.74 14.63
CA GLY A 249 -1.52 -8.17 14.76
C GLY A 249 -2.49 -8.79 15.76
N ASN A 250 -2.12 -9.94 16.30
CA ASN A 250 -2.98 -10.72 17.20
C ASN A 250 -2.84 -10.36 18.69
N GLY A 251 -1.99 -9.40 19.02
CA GLY A 251 -1.70 -8.97 20.39
C GLY A 251 -0.67 -9.83 21.13
N CYS A 252 -0.06 -10.83 20.50
CA CYS A 252 1.06 -11.59 21.06
C CYS A 252 2.37 -10.87 20.71
N ARG A 253 2.89 -10.12 21.68
CA ARG A 253 4.02 -9.18 21.55
C ARG A 253 5.20 -9.64 22.40
N HIS A 254 6.40 -9.44 21.87
CA HIS A 254 7.67 -9.67 22.57
C HIS A 254 8.54 -8.42 22.47
N VAL A 255 9.07 -7.97 23.62
CA VAL A 255 10.06 -6.88 23.64
C VAL A 255 11.46 -7.44 23.34
N VAL A 256 12.01 -7.01 22.21
CA VAL A 256 13.35 -7.34 21.75
C VAL A 256 14.35 -6.20 22.02
N ASN A 257 15.62 -6.49 21.78
CA ASN A 257 16.67 -5.47 21.82
C ASN A 257 16.50 -4.45 20.69
N TYR A 258 17.19 -3.31 20.83
CA TYR A 258 17.22 -2.32 19.75
C TYR A 258 18.17 -2.81 18.65
N ASP A 259 17.62 -3.55 17.69
CA ASP A 259 18.37 -4.12 16.57
C ASP A 259 18.60 -3.14 15.41
N GLY A 260 18.22 -1.86 15.60
CA GLY A 260 18.32 -0.82 14.56
C GLY A 260 17.39 -1.07 13.37
N LEU A 261 16.28 -1.78 13.59
CA LEU A 261 15.26 -2.04 12.60
C LEU A 261 14.08 -1.06 12.73
N PRO A 262 13.61 -0.47 11.63
CA PRO A 262 12.42 0.37 11.66
C PRO A 262 11.16 -0.48 11.90
N ALA A 263 10.08 0.20 12.30
CA ALA A 263 8.76 -0.41 12.35
C ALA A 263 8.38 -0.99 10.97
N ASN A 264 7.50 -1.99 10.98
CA ASN A 264 7.10 -2.88 9.89
C ASN A 264 8.23 -3.71 9.24
N SER A 265 9.43 -3.74 9.81
CA SER A 265 10.42 -4.77 9.45
C SER A 265 9.84 -6.15 9.79
N THR A 266 10.19 -7.18 9.04
CA THR A 266 9.68 -8.54 9.25
C THR A 266 10.72 -9.42 9.91
N LEU A 267 10.31 -10.21 10.88
CA LEU A 267 11.12 -11.22 11.55
C LEU A 267 10.54 -12.60 11.24
N ALA A 268 11.38 -13.48 10.69
CA ALA A 268 10.96 -14.84 10.39
C ALA A 268 11.22 -15.78 11.56
N SER A 269 10.31 -16.72 11.79
CA SER A 269 10.44 -17.83 12.76
C SER A 269 10.78 -17.35 14.17
N SER A 270 10.00 -16.41 14.70
CA SER A 270 10.19 -15.87 16.04
C SER A 270 9.34 -16.56 17.09
N VAL A 271 9.87 -16.64 18.31
CA VAL A 271 9.12 -17.06 19.49
C VAL A 271 8.62 -15.84 20.23
N VAL A 272 7.32 -15.82 20.49
CA VAL A 272 6.61 -14.67 21.05
C VAL A 272 5.68 -15.19 22.15
N PRO A 273 5.67 -14.60 23.36
CA PRO A 273 4.74 -15.01 24.38
C PRO A 273 3.31 -14.74 23.90
N CYS A 274 2.40 -15.61 24.28
CA CYS A 274 1.03 -15.54 23.82
C CYS A 274 0.08 -16.10 24.87
N ILE A 275 -1.04 -15.40 25.05
CA ILE A 275 -2.10 -15.81 25.96
C ILE A 275 -3.45 -15.59 25.29
N LYS A 276 -4.23 -16.67 25.27
CA LYS A 276 -5.58 -16.71 24.71
C LYS A 276 -6.57 -16.79 25.86
N ILE A 277 -7.41 -15.76 25.98
CA ILE A 277 -8.50 -15.73 26.95
C ILE A 277 -9.75 -16.22 26.22
N GLU A 278 -10.24 -17.38 26.60
CA GLU A 278 -11.39 -18.02 25.94
C GLU A 278 -12.70 -17.47 26.48
N LYS A 279 -12.78 -17.25 27.80
CA LYS A 279 -14.01 -16.83 28.47
C LYS A 279 -13.73 -16.13 29.79
N ILE A 280 -14.46 -15.04 30.06
CA ILE A 280 -14.57 -14.42 31.39
C ILE A 280 -16.01 -14.64 31.87
N SER A 281 -16.18 -15.30 33.01
CA SER A 281 -17.49 -15.56 33.63
C SER A 281 -17.56 -14.89 35.00
N TRP A 282 -18.21 -13.74 35.08
CA TRP A 282 -18.39 -13.02 36.35
C TRP A 282 -19.36 -13.74 37.27
N ALA A 283 -19.06 -13.73 38.57
CA ALA A 283 -19.96 -14.24 39.59
C ALA A 283 -21.19 -13.32 39.71
N MET A 284 -22.39 -13.91 39.64
CA MET A 284 -23.67 -13.20 39.78
C MET A 284 -24.26 -13.35 41.18
N SER A 285 -23.72 -14.27 41.97
CA SER A 285 -24.10 -14.51 43.37
C SER A 285 -22.90 -14.89 44.22
N SER A 286 -23.02 -14.80 45.55
CA SER A 286 -21.94 -15.20 46.48
C SER A 286 -21.59 -16.68 46.39
N ALA A 287 -22.55 -17.53 46.00
CA ALA A 287 -22.34 -18.98 45.85
C ALA A 287 -21.53 -19.37 44.61
N GLU A 288 -21.38 -18.45 43.65
CA GLU A 288 -20.56 -18.64 42.45
C GLU A 288 -19.10 -18.25 42.68
N VAL A 289 -18.78 -17.57 43.78
CA VAL A 289 -17.39 -17.22 44.13
C VAL A 289 -16.70 -18.47 44.69
N PRO A 290 -15.57 -18.92 44.12
CA PRO A 290 -14.87 -20.11 44.61
C PRO A 290 -14.48 -19.99 46.10
N ASP A 291 -14.62 -21.09 46.84
CA ASP A 291 -14.28 -21.15 48.25
C ASP A 291 -12.81 -20.75 48.47
N GLY A 292 -12.57 -19.73 49.30
CA GLY A 292 -11.22 -19.22 49.58
C GLY A 292 -10.71 -18.19 48.58
N ALA A 293 -11.37 -17.93 47.45
CA ALA A 293 -10.95 -16.88 46.50
C ALA A 293 -10.79 -15.51 47.16
N HIS A 294 -11.71 -15.18 48.07
CA HIS A 294 -11.68 -13.93 48.82
C HIS A 294 -10.43 -13.85 49.71
N SER A 295 -10.23 -14.83 50.60
CA SER A 295 -9.11 -14.83 51.54
C SER A 295 -7.76 -14.93 50.83
N GLN A 296 -7.65 -15.64 49.71
CA GLN A 296 -6.42 -15.65 48.90
C GLN A 296 -6.12 -14.27 48.29
N ALA A 297 -7.14 -13.57 47.78
CA ALA A 297 -6.95 -12.25 47.19
C ALA A 297 -6.63 -11.16 48.23
N THR A 298 -7.12 -11.27 49.47
CA THR A 298 -7.03 -10.17 50.47
C THR A 298 -6.10 -10.47 51.65
N ASP A 299 -6.10 -11.70 52.16
CA ASP A 299 -5.54 -12.05 53.48
C ASP A 299 -4.26 -12.89 53.40
N TYR A 300 -4.09 -13.68 52.34
CA TYR A 300 -2.97 -14.62 52.14
C TYR A 300 -2.05 -14.21 50.99
N SER A 301 -1.51 -12.98 51.04
CA SER A 301 -0.59 -12.47 50.03
C SER A 301 0.70 -13.27 49.89
N ASP A 302 1.12 -13.99 50.94
CA ASP A 302 2.38 -14.72 50.97
C ASP A 302 2.41 -15.98 50.09
N LYS A 303 1.24 -16.44 49.64
CA LYS A 303 1.06 -17.57 48.70
C LYS A 303 0.63 -17.13 47.31
N LEU A 304 0.00 -15.96 47.20
CA LEU A 304 -0.48 -15.41 45.95
C LEU A 304 0.59 -14.57 45.24
N SER A 305 1.27 -13.72 46.00
CA SER A 305 2.24 -12.76 45.48
C SER A 305 3.66 -13.27 45.61
N VAL A 306 4.39 -13.17 44.51
CA VAL A 306 5.81 -13.47 44.42
C VAL A 306 6.61 -12.44 45.23
N VAL A 307 6.14 -11.20 45.34
CA VAL A 307 6.80 -10.12 46.11
C VAL A 307 6.14 -9.82 47.45
N SER A 308 5.21 -10.68 47.91
CA SER A 308 4.45 -10.54 49.17
C SER A 308 3.57 -9.28 49.24
N ASP A 309 2.99 -8.88 48.11
CA ASP A 309 1.99 -7.81 48.01
C ASP A 309 0.54 -8.35 48.06
N SER A 310 -0.39 -7.55 48.56
CA SER A 310 -1.80 -7.92 48.71
C SER A 310 -2.70 -6.95 47.97
N LEU A 311 -3.77 -7.47 47.36
CA LEU A 311 -4.80 -6.63 46.77
C LEU A 311 -5.47 -5.72 47.83
N SER A 312 -5.47 -6.12 49.11
CA SER A 312 -6.03 -5.31 50.20
C SER A 312 -5.24 -4.04 50.53
N HIS A 313 -3.99 -3.91 50.07
CA HIS A 313 -3.21 -2.68 50.20
C HIS A 313 -3.70 -1.57 49.27
N TYR A 314 -4.49 -1.92 48.26
CA TYR A 314 -4.96 -0.99 47.24
C TYR A 314 -6.39 -0.53 47.51
N THR A 315 -6.61 0.77 47.34
CA THR A 315 -7.89 1.43 47.62
C THR A 315 -8.51 2.09 46.40
N ASN A 316 -7.78 2.19 45.29
CA ASN A 316 -8.30 2.76 44.05
C ASN A 316 -9.01 1.68 43.22
N PRO A 317 -10.05 2.02 42.44
CA PRO A 317 -10.64 1.08 41.51
C PRO A 317 -9.66 0.74 40.39
N GLY A 318 -9.64 -0.52 39.97
CA GLY A 318 -8.89 -1.01 38.81
C GLY A 318 -7.87 -2.10 39.12
N HIS A 319 -7.43 -2.20 40.37
CA HIS A 319 -6.49 -3.25 40.75
C HIS A 319 -7.16 -4.62 40.71
N ALA A 320 -6.46 -5.57 40.11
CA ALA A 320 -6.93 -6.93 39.98
C ALA A 320 -5.80 -7.93 40.17
N VAL A 321 -6.17 -9.15 40.56
CA VAL A 321 -5.27 -10.30 40.63
C VAL A 321 -5.93 -11.47 39.92
N LEU A 322 -5.11 -12.30 39.26
CA LEU A 322 -5.54 -13.52 38.59
C LEU A 322 -4.70 -14.70 39.09
N PHE A 323 -5.33 -15.78 39.55
CA PHE A 323 -4.63 -16.90 40.16
C PHE A 323 -5.39 -18.23 40.12
N ASP A 324 -4.65 -19.32 40.23
CA ASP A 324 -5.21 -20.67 40.34
C ASP A 324 -5.23 -21.05 41.81
N ILE A 325 -6.42 -21.23 42.37
CA ILE A 325 -6.57 -21.56 43.78
C ILE A 325 -5.92 -22.91 44.15
N ASN A 326 -5.78 -23.81 43.16
CA ASN A 326 -5.17 -25.13 43.34
C ASN A 326 -3.67 -25.14 43.02
N ASN A 327 -3.14 -24.07 42.43
CA ASN A 327 -1.75 -23.98 41.98
C ASN A 327 -1.16 -22.58 42.26
N LEU A 328 -1.24 -22.18 43.53
CA LEU A 328 -0.66 -20.93 44.02
C LEU A 328 0.87 -20.99 44.02
N TRP A 329 1.50 -19.82 44.04
CA TRP A 329 2.93 -19.68 44.27
C TRP A 329 3.23 -19.97 45.75
N SER A 330 3.09 -21.23 46.19
CA SER A 330 3.52 -21.61 47.53
C SER A 330 5.04 -21.53 47.55
N LYS A 331 5.61 -20.76 48.49
CA LYS A 331 7.05 -20.82 48.82
C LYS A 331 7.44 -22.30 48.84
N LYS A 332 8.25 -22.75 47.89
CA LYS A 332 8.72 -24.14 47.85
C LYS A 332 9.53 -24.37 49.13
N GLU A 333 8.88 -24.86 50.18
CA GLU A 333 9.49 -25.12 51.49
C GLU A 333 10.56 -26.22 51.43
N SER A 334 10.76 -26.84 50.27
CA SER A 334 11.87 -27.75 50.01
C SER A 334 12.80 -27.22 48.93
N VAL A 335 14.03 -26.95 49.35
CA VAL A 335 15.32 -26.59 48.74
C VAL A 335 15.71 -27.30 47.42
N THR A 336 14.79 -27.90 46.67
CA THR A 336 15.07 -28.24 45.27
C THR A 336 14.83 -27.01 44.42
N VAL A 337 15.93 -26.28 44.20
CA VAL A 337 16.19 -25.26 43.18
C VAL A 337 16.02 -25.88 41.78
N SER A 338 14.89 -26.54 41.52
CA SER A 338 14.64 -27.13 40.24
C SER A 338 14.34 -26.01 39.27
N TYR A 339 15.18 -25.96 38.24
CA TYR A 339 14.96 -25.13 37.08
C TYR A 339 13.59 -25.47 36.46
N PRO A 340 12.78 -24.48 36.06
CA PRO A 340 11.45 -24.74 35.55
C PRO A 340 11.50 -25.61 34.29
N THR A 341 10.52 -26.49 34.16
CA THR A 341 10.35 -27.32 32.95
C THR A 341 9.38 -26.63 31.99
N PRO A 342 9.63 -26.68 30.67
CA PRO A 342 8.70 -26.12 29.69
C PRO A 342 7.28 -26.65 29.87
N SER A 343 6.31 -25.73 30.00
CA SER A 343 4.90 -26.06 30.21
C SER A 343 3.99 -25.06 29.50
N THR A 344 2.75 -25.48 29.25
CA THR A 344 1.63 -24.60 28.95
C THR A 344 0.76 -24.48 30.19
N VAL A 345 0.15 -23.31 30.41
CA VAL A 345 -0.92 -23.17 31.39
C VAL A 345 -2.23 -23.17 30.65
N LYS A 346 -3.09 -24.16 30.93
CA LYS A 346 -4.44 -24.24 30.38
C LYS A 346 -5.42 -24.56 31.49
N GLY A 347 -6.44 -23.74 31.65
CA GLY A 347 -7.45 -23.98 32.67
C GLY A 347 -8.22 -22.73 33.07
N THR A 348 -9.00 -22.90 34.13
CA THR A 348 -9.80 -21.82 34.71
C THR A 348 -9.09 -21.21 35.90
N GLN A 349 -8.88 -19.90 35.84
CA GLN A 349 -8.26 -19.07 36.86
C GLN A 349 -9.33 -18.25 37.58
N THR A 350 -9.05 -17.87 38.82
CA THR A 350 -9.90 -16.97 39.61
C THR A 350 -9.38 -15.54 39.50
N LEU A 351 -10.27 -14.61 39.19
CA LEU A 351 -10.01 -13.18 39.14
C LEU A 351 -10.69 -12.50 40.32
N ALA A 352 -9.99 -11.58 40.97
CA ALA A 352 -10.57 -10.60 41.89
C ALA A 352 -10.23 -9.19 41.39
N LEU A 353 -11.21 -8.29 41.33
CA LEU A 353 -11.08 -6.91 40.84
C LEU A 353 -11.69 -5.92 41.84
N ILE A 354 -10.93 -4.89 42.22
CA ILE A 354 -11.46 -3.75 42.98
C ILE A 354 -12.19 -2.81 42.02
N ILE A 355 -13.49 -2.59 42.27
CA ILE A 355 -14.34 -1.70 41.46
C ILE A 355 -14.68 -0.38 42.13
N ALA A 356 -14.55 -0.29 43.45
CA ALA A 356 -14.76 0.95 44.21
C ALA A 356 -14.17 0.80 45.62
N ASN A 357 -14.03 1.93 46.32
CA ASN A 357 -13.73 1.94 47.74
C ASN A 357 -14.64 2.94 48.47
N GLN A 358 -15.72 2.43 49.06
CA GLN A 358 -16.71 3.19 49.81
C GLN A 358 -17.27 2.34 50.96
N TYR A 359 -17.38 2.93 52.15
CA TYR A 359 -17.95 2.31 53.37
C TYR A 359 -19.48 2.05 53.30
N SER A 360 -20.03 1.85 52.11
CA SER A 360 -21.46 1.68 51.83
C SER A 360 -21.88 0.22 51.62
N ALA A 361 -21.06 -0.74 52.04
CA ALA A 361 -21.28 -2.18 51.79
C ALA A 361 -21.54 -2.47 50.28
N CYS A 362 -20.85 -1.75 49.42
CA CYS A 362 -20.97 -1.83 47.96
C CYS A 362 -22.35 -1.51 47.39
N LYS A 363 -23.09 -0.62 48.07
CA LYS A 363 -24.34 -0.02 47.61
C LYS A 363 -24.13 1.46 47.30
N ASP A 364 -24.93 2.00 46.39
CA ASP A 364 -24.94 3.43 46.05
C ASP A 364 -23.55 4.02 45.74
N LEU A 365 -22.73 3.22 45.02
CA LEU A 365 -21.36 3.56 44.66
C LEU A 365 -21.31 4.79 43.75
N THR A 366 -20.41 5.74 44.01
CA THR A 366 -20.25 6.86 43.06
C THR A 366 -19.65 6.37 41.74
N PRO A 367 -20.11 6.86 40.58
CA PRO A 367 -19.47 6.59 39.30
C PRO A 367 -17.98 6.89 39.33
N ASN A 368 -17.18 6.08 38.64
CA ASN A 368 -15.73 6.22 38.59
C ASN A 368 -15.18 5.89 37.20
N ASN A 369 -13.88 5.55 37.09
CA ASN A 369 -13.22 5.24 35.82
C ASN A 369 -13.90 4.09 35.05
N PHE A 370 -14.64 3.21 35.73
CA PHE A 370 -15.43 2.16 35.11
C PHE A 370 -16.83 2.58 34.66
N GLY A 371 -17.24 3.83 34.89
CA GLY A 371 -18.59 4.33 34.64
C GLY A 371 -19.51 4.19 35.83
N ASP A 372 -20.79 3.88 35.59
CA ASP A 372 -21.77 3.66 36.66
C ASP A 372 -21.66 2.24 37.23
N VAL A 373 -20.81 2.10 38.24
CA VAL A 373 -20.53 0.81 38.90
C VAL A 373 -21.77 0.22 39.59
N ASN A 374 -22.79 1.02 39.94
CA ASN A 374 -24.03 0.47 40.50
C ASN A 374 -24.81 -0.36 39.47
N SER A 375 -24.74 0.04 38.19
CA SER A 375 -25.42 -0.64 37.08
C SER A 375 -24.88 -2.04 36.79
N PHE A 376 -23.70 -2.38 37.33
CA PHE A 376 -23.07 -3.69 37.15
C PHE A 376 -23.93 -4.79 37.79
N PRO A 377 -24.41 -5.77 36.99
CA PRO A 377 -25.26 -6.83 37.50
C PRO A 377 -24.48 -7.91 38.28
N GLN A 378 -23.14 -7.87 38.25
CA GLN A 378 -22.25 -8.79 38.94
C GLN A 378 -22.39 -8.68 40.47
N TYR A 379 -22.11 -9.79 41.16
CA TYR A 379 -22.06 -9.84 42.61
C TYR A 379 -20.92 -8.97 43.16
N LYS A 380 -21.28 -8.00 44.01
CA LYS A 380 -20.36 -7.06 44.66
C LYS A 380 -20.10 -7.53 46.09
N SER A 381 -18.86 -7.88 46.40
CA SER A 381 -18.45 -8.24 47.76
C SER A 381 -17.79 -7.05 48.43
N SER A 382 -18.23 -6.68 49.64
CA SER A 382 -17.57 -5.67 50.46
C SER A 382 -16.53 -6.31 51.37
N TRP A 383 -15.35 -5.74 51.45
CA TRP A 383 -14.32 -6.10 52.43
C TRP A 383 -13.98 -4.92 53.33
N ALA A 384 -13.15 -5.18 54.34
CA ALA A 384 -12.59 -4.19 55.24
C ALA A 384 -12.12 -2.91 54.51
N LEU A 385 -12.17 -1.78 55.21
CA LEU A 385 -11.81 -0.45 54.71
C LEU A 385 -12.72 0.12 53.60
N GLY A 386 -13.80 -0.57 53.22
CA GLY A 386 -14.78 -0.09 52.25
C GLY A 386 -14.53 -0.55 50.81
N SER A 387 -13.51 -1.38 50.56
CA SER A 387 -13.22 -1.87 49.22
C SER A 387 -14.29 -2.82 48.70
N CYS A 388 -14.67 -2.64 47.44
CA CYS A 388 -15.69 -3.42 46.73
C CYS A 388 -15.05 -4.25 45.63
N TYR A 389 -15.31 -5.55 45.68
CA TYR A 389 -14.70 -6.55 44.81
C TYR A 389 -15.74 -7.18 43.89
N LEU A 390 -15.32 -7.43 42.65
CA LEU A 390 -15.95 -8.37 41.75
C LEU A 390 -15.07 -9.61 41.60
N TYR A 391 -15.70 -10.75 41.36
CA TYR A 391 -15.02 -12.03 41.11
C TYR A 391 -15.43 -12.59 39.76
N ALA A 392 -14.49 -13.25 39.08
CA ALA A 392 -14.77 -13.98 37.85
C ALA A 392 -13.94 -15.25 37.74
N SER A 393 -14.44 -16.21 36.97
CA SER A 393 -13.69 -17.34 36.45
C SER A 393 -13.21 -17.02 35.04
N VAL A 394 -11.90 -17.08 34.81
CA VAL A 394 -11.28 -16.78 33.52
C VAL A 394 -10.69 -18.07 32.95
N THR A 395 -11.24 -18.56 31.84
CA THR A 395 -10.68 -19.71 31.12
C THR A 395 -9.64 -19.19 30.12
N LEU A 396 -8.41 -19.69 30.23
CA LEU A 396 -7.31 -19.23 29.39
C LEU A 396 -6.33 -20.36 29.02
N GLU A 397 -5.56 -20.09 27.98
CA GLU A 397 -4.40 -20.87 27.55
C GLU A 397 -3.21 -19.92 27.36
N ALA A 398 -2.10 -20.19 28.05
CA ALA A 398 -0.90 -19.37 28.02
C ALA A 398 0.34 -20.21 27.68
N GLY A 399 1.25 -19.60 26.94
CA GLY A 399 2.53 -20.17 26.53
C GLY A 399 3.28 -19.23 25.60
N VAL A 400 3.94 -19.80 24.60
CA VAL A 400 4.52 -19.03 23.49
C VAL A 400 3.94 -19.54 22.17
N THR A 401 4.17 -18.80 21.09
CA THR A 401 3.90 -19.29 19.74
C THR A 401 5.13 -19.14 18.85
N ASN A 402 5.27 -20.07 17.90
CA ASN A 402 6.27 -19.99 16.84
C ASN A 402 5.63 -19.25 15.66
N SER A 403 5.90 -17.95 15.55
CA SER A 403 5.38 -17.11 14.49
C SER A 403 6.24 -17.28 13.23
N ASP A 404 5.64 -17.77 12.14
CA ASP A 404 6.30 -17.82 10.84
C ASP A 404 6.65 -16.41 10.33
N LEU A 405 5.80 -15.43 10.65
CA LEU A 405 5.95 -14.03 10.31
C LEU A 405 5.54 -13.14 11.48
N SER A 406 6.54 -12.54 12.13
CA SER A 406 6.32 -11.43 13.05
C SER A 406 6.74 -10.12 12.43
N ILE A 407 6.15 -9.03 12.90
CA ILE A 407 6.45 -7.68 12.43
C ILE A 407 6.90 -6.83 13.60
N TYR A 408 7.96 -6.03 13.38
CA TYR A 408 8.34 -4.97 14.30
C TYR A 408 7.26 -3.91 14.33
N VAL A 409 6.40 -3.87 15.35
CA VAL A 409 5.41 -2.79 15.50
C VAL A 409 6.06 -1.50 15.98
N SER A 410 7.17 -1.62 16.71
CA SER A 410 8.11 -0.55 17.04
C SER A 410 9.55 -1.11 16.97
N PRO A 411 10.60 -0.26 17.04
CA PRO A 411 11.99 -0.73 16.93
C PRO A 411 12.45 -1.75 17.97
N ARG A 412 11.63 -2.00 19.01
CA ARG A 412 11.93 -2.95 20.10
C ARG A 412 10.78 -3.91 20.39
N VAL A 413 9.74 -3.95 19.56
CA VAL A 413 8.57 -4.78 19.82
C VAL A 413 8.20 -5.51 18.55
N VAL A 414 8.22 -6.83 18.62
CA VAL A 414 7.76 -7.70 17.54
C VAL A 414 6.40 -8.28 17.91
N GLU A 415 5.54 -8.46 16.91
CA GLU A 415 4.20 -8.98 17.07
C GLU A 415 3.87 -10.04 16.02
N ASP A 416 3.28 -11.14 16.46
CA ASP A 416 2.78 -12.19 15.58
C ASP A 416 1.61 -11.70 14.71
N GLN A 417 1.66 -12.09 13.44
CA GLN A 417 0.66 -11.73 12.43
C GLN A 417 -0.39 -12.83 12.22
N THR A 418 -0.19 -14.01 12.84
CA THR A 418 -1.15 -15.13 12.76
C THR A 418 -2.41 -14.77 13.54
N PRO A 419 -3.63 -14.88 12.97
CA PRO A 419 -4.87 -14.64 13.72
C PRO A 419 -4.91 -15.44 15.02
N ILE A 420 -5.33 -14.83 16.14
CA ILE A 420 -5.25 -15.44 17.49
C ILE A 420 -6.01 -16.77 17.59
N GLU A 421 -7.03 -16.97 16.76
CA GLU A 421 -7.81 -18.19 16.68
C GLU A 421 -7.04 -19.33 16.00
N ALA A 422 -6.11 -19.00 15.11
CA ALA A 422 -5.25 -19.92 14.38
C ALA A 422 -3.87 -20.11 15.05
N THR A 423 -3.52 -19.24 16.01
CA THR A 423 -2.27 -19.33 16.77
C THR A 423 -2.22 -20.61 17.61
N VAL A 424 -1.14 -21.38 17.44
CA VAL A 424 -0.86 -22.57 18.25
C VAL A 424 0.03 -22.16 19.42
N ILE A 425 -0.48 -22.35 20.64
CA ILE A 425 0.26 -22.11 21.87
C ILE A 425 1.04 -23.37 22.22
N ILE A 426 2.34 -23.23 22.44
CA ILE A 426 3.26 -24.32 22.75
C ILE A 426 3.92 -24.12 24.13
N PRO A 427 4.40 -25.21 24.77
CA PRO A 427 5.08 -25.13 26.05
C PRO A 427 6.34 -24.28 26.00
N ASN A 428 6.60 -23.52 27.06
CA ASN A 428 7.83 -22.78 27.25
C ASN A 428 8.25 -22.77 28.74
N THR A 429 9.56 -22.63 28.97
CA THR A 429 10.17 -22.66 30.31
C THR A 429 9.58 -21.62 31.26
N TRP A 430 9.24 -20.42 30.76
CA TRP A 430 8.82 -19.29 31.59
C TRP A 430 7.32 -19.12 31.75
N THR A 431 6.53 -19.92 31.03
CA THR A 431 5.06 -19.79 31.02
C THR A 431 4.46 -19.82 32.42
N GLN A 432 4.80 -20.82 33.23
CA GLN A 432 4.22 -20.97 34.57
C GLN A 432 4.71 -19.88 35.53
N GLU A 433 5.97 -19.49 35.44
CA GLU A 433 6.55 -18.42 36.28
C GLU A 433 5.94 -17.06 35.94
N ALA A 434 5.71 -16.78 34.65
CA ALA A 434 5.00 -15.59 34.20
C ALA A 434 3.55 -15.55 34.70
N VAL A 435 2.85 -16.70 34.70
CA VAL A 435 1.49 -16.82 35.28
C VAL A 435 1.51 -16.58 36.79
N TRP A 436 2.49 -17.11 37.52
CA TRP A 436 2.61 -16.85 38.97
C TRP A 436 2.94 -15.39 39.29
N LEU A 437 3.59 -14.65 38.38
CA LEU A 437 3.86 -13.22 38.54
C LEU A 437 2.65 -12.32 38.19
N LEU A 438 1.58 -12.87 37.59
CA LEU A 438 0.41 -12.09 37.16
C LEU A 438 -0.26 -11.27 38.27
N PRO A 439 -0.51 -11.80 39.49
CA PRO A 439 -1.12 -11.01 40.56
C PRO A 439 -0.38 -9.69 40.84
N ASP A 440 0.95 -9.77 40.88
CA ASP A 440 1.82 -8.62 41.13
C ASP A 440 1.89 -7.69 39.92
N MET A 441 1.93 -8.25 38.72
CA MET A 441 1.95 -7.48 37.48
C MET A 441 0.64 -6.73 37.25
N MET A 442 -0.51 -7.34 37.50
CA MET A 442 -1.81 -6.73 37.24
C MET A 442 -2.11 -5.58 38.22
N THR A 443 -1.76 -5.75 39.50
CA THR A 443 -1.90 -4.69 40.52
C THR A 443 -1.00 -3.50 40.23
N LEU A 444 0.28 -3.74 39.90
CA LEU A 444 1.22 -2.66 39.61
C LEU A 444 1.00 -2.02 38.24
N LEU A 445 0.60 -2.77 37.21
CA LEU A 445 0.33 -2.20 35.89
C LEU A 445 -0.88 -1.26 35.92
N SER A 446 -1.94 -1.65 36.63
CA SER A 446 -3.11 -0.78 36.86
C SER A 446 -2.75 0.46 37.71
N GLN A 447 -1.86 0.33 38.70
CA GLN A 447 -1.36 1.46 39.50
C GLN A 447 -0.51 2.43 38.67
N MET A 448 0.36 1.91 37.78
CA MET A 448 1.23 2.74 36.93
C MET A 448 0.45 3.49 35.87
N ASN A 449 -0.66 2.91 35.38
CA ASN A 449 -1.51 3.51 34.34
C ASN A 449 -0.70 3.99 33.12
N SER A 450 0.35 3.27 32.77
CA SER A 450 1.27 3.58 31.67
C SER A 450 0.91 2.85 30.36
N THR A 451 -0.13 2.02 30.39
CA THR A 451 -0.66 1.30 29.23
C THR A 451 -2.08 1.73 28.91
N LEU A 452 -2.51 1.45 27.67
CA LEU A 452 -3.82 1.88 27.17
C LEU A 452 -4.92 0.89 27.53
N LEU A 453 -5.26 0.78 28.83
CA LEU A 453 -6.33 -0.10 29.30
C LEU A 453 -7.72 0.56 29.15
N PRO A 454 -8.70 -0.10 28.51
CA PRO A 454 -10.04 0.46 28.37
C PRO A 454 -10.80 0.30 29.69
N THR A 455 -11.20 1.41 30.32
CA THR A 455 -11.86 1.36 31.65
C THR A 455 -13.37 1.62 31.56
N TRP A 456 -13.82 2.55 30.72
CA TRP A 456 -15.20 3.03 30.73
C TRP A 456 -16.23 2.00 30.21
N ASN A 457 -17.12 1.52 31.09
CA ASN A 457 -18.21 0.59 30.77
C ASN A 457 -17.77 -0.69 30.02
N ASN A 458 -16.56 -1.18 30.26
CA ASN A 458 -16.02 -2.34 29.55
C ASN A 458 -15.10 -3.20 30.43
N LEU A 459 -15.69 -3.81 31.47
CA LEU A 459 -14.96 -4.65 32.42
C LEU A 459 -14.25 -5.84 31.77
N ASP A 460 -14.91 -6.50 30.82
CA ASP A 460 -14.35 -7.69 30.16
C ASP A 460 -13.07 -7.33 29.41
N LEU A 461 -13.13 -6.28 28.58
CA LEU A 461 -11.97 -5.85 27.80
C LEU A 461 -10.87 -5.25 28.67
N TYR A 462 -11.24 -4.56 29.77
CA TYR A 462 -10.28 -4.07 30.77
C TYR A 462 -9.45 -5.23 31.31
N VAL A 463 -10.12 -6.25 31.85
CA VAL A 463 -9.50 -7.41 32.46
C VAL A 463 -8.73 -8.22 31.44
N GLU A 464 -9.31 -8.43 30.26
CA GLU A 464 -8.66 -9.17 29.17
C GLU A 464 -7.34 -8.51 28.76
N SER A 465 -7.36 -7.19 28.58
CA SER A 465 -6.16 -6.40 28.23
C SER A 465 -5.14 -6.42 29.37
N LEU A 466 -5.60 -6.27 30.62
CA LEU A 466 -4.73 -6.28 31.79
C LEU A 466 -4.01 -7.63 31.94
N ILE A 467 -4.74 -8.75 31.87
CA ILE A 467 -4.16 -10.10 31.93
C ILE A 467 -3.16 -10.30 30.80
N ARG A 468 -3.53 -9.95 29.57
CA ARG A 468 -2.68 -10.13 28.39
C ARG A 468 -1.38 -9.34 28.53
N GLN A 469 -1.47 -8.04 28.80
CA GLN A 469 -0.30 -7.17 28.91
C GLN A 469 0.62 -7.61 30.05
N SER A 470 0.04 -7.99 31.19
CA SER A 470 0.79 -8.49 32.35
C SER A 470 1.52 -9.80 32.04
N TYR A 471 0.88 -10.76 31.38
CA TYR A 471 1.50 -12.06 31.06
C TYR A 471 2.69 -11.90 30.11
N LEU A 472 2.49 -11.17 29.00
CA LEU A 472 3.52 -10.99 27.98
C LEU A 472 4.76 -10.30 28.57
N ALA A 473 4.53 -9.25 29.36
CA ALA A 473 5.60 -8.50 29.99
C ALA A 473 6.32 -9.27 31.11
N ALA A 474 5.60 -10.09 31.88
CA ALA A 474 6.19 -11.01 32.84
C ALA A 474 7.11 -12.02 32.14
N TRP A 475 6.62 -12.63 31.06
CA TRP A 475 7.41 -13.57 30.26
C TRP A 475 8.67 -12.91 29.68
N ASP A 476 8.55 -11.71 29.11
CA ASP A 476 9.69 -10.94 28.58
C ASP A 476 10.76 -10.67 29.63
N SER A 477 10.37 -10.44 30.89
CA SER A 477 11.34 -10.26 31.97
C SER A 477 12.09 -11.54 32.33
N PHE A 478 11.40 -12.69 32.39
CA PHE A 478 12.09 -13.97 32.58
C PHE A 478 13.03 -14.28 31.41
N HIS A 479 12.55 -14.09 30.19
CA HIS A 479 13.33 -14.25 28.98
C HIS A 479 14.63 -13.45 29.02
N ASN A 480 14.56 -12.15 29.31
CA ASN A 480 15.74 -11.30 29.33
C ASN A 480 16.74 -11.65 30.45
N ASN A 481 16.26 -12.14 31.59
CA ASN A 481 17.12 -12.45 32.73
C ASN A 481 17.85 -13.81 32.60
N TRP A 482 17.23 -14.79 31.95
CA TRP A 482 17.70 -16.18 31.98
C TRP A 482 17.85 -16.85 30.62
N ASP A 483 17.53 -16.19 29.51
CA ASP A 483 17.77 -16.75 28.18
C ASP A 483 19.00 -16.10 27.53
N THR A 484 20.18 -16.64 27.80
CA THR A 484 21.46 -16.06 27.35
C THR A 484 22.11 -16.76 26.17
N GLY A 485 21.65 -17.96 25.79
CA GLY A 485 22.25 -18.74 24.69
C GLY A 485 21.31 -18.82 23.51
N GLY A 486 21.68 -18.42 22.30
CA GLY A 486 20.75 -18.52 21.17
C GLY A 486 21.39 -18.32 19.81
N THR A 487 20.73 -18.84 18.79
CA THR A 487 21.08 -18.58 17.38
C THR A 487 20.46 -17.27 16.93
N LEU A 488 21.22 -16.48 16.17
CA LEU A 488 20.71 -15.23 15.60
C LEU A 488 19.48 -15.47 14.74
N SER A 489 18.44 -14.64 14.92
CA SER A 489 17.27 -14.64 14.04
C SER A 489 17.54 -13.76 12.82
N LEU A 490 16.80 -13.98 11.73
CA LEU A 490 16.96 -13.23 10.50
C LEU A 490 15.78 -12.27 10.31
N ALA A 491 16.07 -10.98 10.29
CA ALA A 491 15.08 -9.94 10.08
C ALA A 491 15.27 -9.25 8.73
N THR A 492 14.20 -9.01 8.00
CA THR A 492 14.22 -8.20 6.78
C THR A 492 13.76 -6.77 7.11
N PRO A 493 14.65 -5.77 6.94
CA PRO A 493 14.31 -4.39 7.26
C PRO A 493 13.20 -3.86 6.35
N GLN A 494 12.35 -2.98 6.87
CA GLN A 494 11.49 -2.16 6.02
C GLN A 494 12.33 -1.06 5.35
N VAL A 495 12.11 -0.86 4.05
CA VAL A 495 12.79 0.17 3.26
C VAL A 495 11.77 1.22 2.81
N THR A 496 12.15 2.49 2.97
CA THR A 496 11.37 3.64 2.48
C THR A 496 11.33 3.66 0.95
N ARG A 497 10.15 3.91 0.41
CA ARG A 497 9.91 4.02 -1.03
C ARG A 497 9.00 5.21 -1.30
N VAL A 498 8.91 5.58 -2.57
CA VAL A 498 7.86 6.50 -3.04
C VAL A 498 6.99 5.76 -4.05
N LYS A 499 5.69 5.70 -3.77
CA LYS A 499 4.71 5.03 -4.61
C LYS A 499 4.12 6.02 -5.59
N ALA A 500 4.19 5.71 -6.87
CA ALA A 500 3.52 6.47 -7.90
C ALA A 500 2.00 6.31 -7.78
N LYS A 501 1.29 7.44 -7.77
CA LYS A 501 -0.16 7.53 -7.82
C LYS A 501 -0.55 8.36 -9.02
N VAL A 502 -1.14 7.72 -10.02
CA VAL A 502 -1.46 8.35 -11.30
C VAL A 502 -2.88 8.90 -11.28
N SER A 503 -3.01 10.19 -11.61
CA SER A 503 -4.32 10.81 -11.82
C SER A 503 -4.89 10.39 -13.16
N HIS A 504 -5.74 9.36 -13.16
CA HIS A 504 -6.40 8.86 -14.37
C HIS A 504 -7.16 9.96 -15.12
N ALA A 505 -7.81 10.88 -14.38
CA ALA A 505 -8.48 12.02 -14.97
C ALA A 505 -7.54 12.91 -15.80
N ARG A 506 -6.33 13.20 -15.30
CA ARG A 506 -5.32 13.99 -16.03
C ARG A 506 -4.78 13.23 -17.25
N VAL A 507 -4.50 11.93 -17.10
CA VAL A 507 -4.02 11.07 -18.21
C VAL A 507 -5.06 10.97 -19.33
N TYR A 508 -6.32 10.68 -19.00
CA TYR A 508 -7.38 10.56 -19.99
C TYR A 508 -7.77 11.92 -20.60
N SER A 509 -7.72 13.02 -19.83
CA SER A 509 -7.93 14.35 -20.39
C SER A 509 -6.82 14.71 -21.38
N TRP A 510 -5.56 14.43 -21.03
CA TRP A 510 -4.44 14.60 -21.94
C TRP A 510 -4.63 13.76 -23.21
N LEU A 511 -4.94 12.47 -23.07
CA LEU A 511 -5.17 11.57 -24.21
C LEU A 511 -6.32 12.06 -25.10
N ALA A 512 -7.45 12.45 -24.51
CA ALA A 512 -8.61 12.95 -25.25
C ALA A 512 -8.27 14.21 -26.07
N ILE A 513 -7.49 15.14 -25.50
CA ILE A 513 -7.06 16.34 -26.22
C ILE A 513 -6.02 15.97 -27.29
N SER A 514 -5.07 15.07 -27.02
CA SER A 514 -4.11 14.60 -28.02
C SER A 514 -4.82 13.94 -29.21
N LEU A 515 -5.90 13.18 -28.99
CA LEU A 515 -6.68 12.54 -30.06
C LEU A 515 -7.45 13.54 -30.93
N LEU A 516 -7.60 14.80 -30.52
CA LEU A 516 -8.12 15.85 -31.42
C LEU A 516 -7.21 16.02 -32.65
N GLU A 517 -5.91 15.76 -32.54
CA GLU A 517 -5.02 15.80 -33.69
C GLU A 517 -5.36 14.69 -34.70
N THR A 518 -5.75 13.51 -34.23
CA THR A 518 -6.27 12.42 -35.08
C THR A 518 -7.56 12.84 -35.79
N VAL A 519 -8.45 13.55 -35.08
CA VAL A 519 -9.66 14.13 -35.68
C VAL A 519 -9.30 15.13 -36.77
N SER A 520 -8.29 15.98 -36.55
CA SER A 520 -7.78 16.92 -37.56
C SER A 520 -7.35 16.21 -38.86
N GLY A 521 -6.70 15.05 -38.73
CA GLY A 521 -6.30 14.25 -39.88
C GLY A 521 -7.45 13.60 -40.64
N ILE A 522 -8.51 13.18 -39.95
CA ILE A 522 -9.73 12.68 -40.60
C ILE A 522 -10.35 13.79 -41.46
N PHE A 523 -10.44 15.01 -40.95
CA PHE A 523 -10.96 16.15 -41.71
C PHE A 523 -10.04 16.56 -42.86
N LEU A 524 -8.71 16.44 -42.69
CA LEU A 524 -7.77 16.70 -43.78
C LEU A 524 -7.90 15.66 -44.90
N ILE A 525 -8.06 14.38 -44.55
CA ILE A 525 -8.34 13.31 -45.52
C ILE A 525 -9.68 13.55 -46.21
N TYR A 526 -10.71 13.96 -45.48
CA TYR A 526 -12.01 14.34 -46.07
C TYR A 526 -11.89 15.49 -47.08
N LEU A 527 -11.06 16.49 -46.81
CA LEU A 527 -10.77 17.57 -47.77
C LEU A 527 -10.09 17.03 -49.03
N LEU A 528 -9.15 16.11 -48.88
CA LEU A 528 -8.41 15.50 -49.99
C LEU A 528 -9.27 14.55 -50.85
N LEU A 529 -10.23 13.84 -50.23
CA LEU A 529 -11.09 12.87 -50.91
C LEU A 529 -12.30 13.48 -51.63
N ASN A 530 -12.59 14.78 -51.48
CA ASN A 530 -13.69 15.46 -52.16
C ASN A 530 -13.19 16.47 -53.22
N PRO A 531 -12.66 16.01 -54.39
CA PRO A 531 -12.02 16.85 -55.39
C PRO A 531 -13.02 17.44 -56.39
N GLY A 532 -13.72 18.51 -56.01
CA GLY A 532 -14.34 19.40 -57.01
C GLY A 532 -13.27 20.29 -57.67
N LEU A 533 -12.75 19.86 -58.83
CA LEU A 533 -11.96 20.60 -59.84
C LEU A 533 -10.77 21.46 -59.33
N LEU A 534 -9.54 20.92 -59.42
CA LEU A 534 -8.40 21.56 -60.10
C LEU A 534 -7.24 20.55 -60.29
N GLU A 535 -6.45 20.83 -61.32
CA GLU A 535 -5.22 20.14 -61.70
C GLU A 535 -4.12 20.50 -60.71
N GLU A 536 -3.61 19.49 -60.00
CA GLU A 536 -2.48 19.61 -59.07
C GLU A 536 -1.22 19.94 -59.89
N GLN A 537 -0.72 21.19 -59.79
CA GLN A 537 0.66 21.46 -60.17
C GLN A 537 1.56 20.93 -59.06
N ASP A 538 2.66 20.29 -59.45
CA ASP A 538 3.52 19.53 -58.56
C ASP A 538 3.84 20.27 -57.26
N LEU A 539 3.58 19.58 -56.15
CA LEU A 539 4.30 19.80 -54.90
C LEU A 539 5.78 19.99 -55.26
N PRO A 540 6.52 20.96 -54.68
CA PRO A 540 7.97 20.90 -54.74
C PRO A 540 8.37 19.67 -53.90
N GLY A 541 8.36 18.51 -54.56
CA GLY A 541 8.86 17.26 -54.02
C GLY A 541 10.30 17.44 -53.57
N GLU A 542 10.99 18.43 -54.12
CA GLU A 542 12.29 18.94 -53.71
C GLU A 542 12.31 19.37 -52.23
N ILE A 543 11.37 20.17 -51.72
CA ILE A 543 11.44 20.66 -50.31
C ILE A 543 11.13 19.56 -49.30
N ILE A 544 10.16 18.68 -49.59
CA ILE A 544 9.85 17.56 -48.69
C ILE A 544 10.90 16.46 -48.81
N ALA A 545 11.45 16.21 -50.01
CA ALA A 545 12.56 15.29 -50.18
C ALA A 545 13.83 15.84 -49.52
N GLU A 546 14.11 17.14 -49.62
CA GLU A 546 15.24 17.83 -48.97
C GLU A 546 15.09 17.87 -47.45
N GLN A 547 13.87 18.08 -46.92
CA GLN A 547 13.61 17.97 -45.48
C GLN A 547 13.69 16.52 -44.99
N LEU A 548 13.24 15.54 -45.78
CA LEU A 548 13.31 14.11 -45.44
C LEU A 548 14.73 13.57 -45.57
N GLU A 549 15.48 14.02 -46.57
CA GLU A 549 16.88 13.67 -46.81
C GLU A 549 17.77 14.38 -45.79
N GLY A 550 17.52 15.65 -45.49
CA GLY A 550 18.14 16.38 -44.39
C GLY A 550 17.82 15.78 -43.02
N ALA A 551 16.59 15.33 -42.77
CA ALA A 551 16.25 14.60 -41.54
C ALA A 551 16.89 13.20 -41.49
N LYS A 552 17.09 12.56 -42.65
CA LYS A 552 17.77 11.27 -42.75
C LYS A 552 19.28 11.41 -42.56
N GLU A 553 19.90 12.47 -43.08
CA GLU A 553 21.30 12.83 -42.85
C GLU A 553 21.52 13.25 -41.40
N THR A 554 20.67 14.13 -40.86
CA THR A 554 20.75 14.55 -39.44
C THR A 554 20.50 13.37 -38.50
N GLY A 555 19.54 12.50 -38.82
CA GLY A 555 19.28 11.29 -38.05
C GLY A 555 20.43 10.31 -38.12
N LYS A 556 21.09 10.18 -39.28
CA LYS A 556 22.28 9.35 -39.44
C LYS A 556 23.49 9.94 -38.71
N ASP A 557 23.70 11.25 -38.78
CA ASP A 557 24.77 11.96 -38.05
C ASP A 557 24.57 11.87 -36.53
N ILE A 558 23.34 11.94 -36.03
CA ILE A 558 23.04 11.71 -34.61
C ILE A 558 23.29 10.24 -34.24
N LEU A 559 22.90 9.28 -35.08
CA LEU A 559 23.12 7.86 -34.85
C LEU A 559 24.61 7.51 -34.85
N ASP A 560 25.36 8.05 -35.82
CA ASP A 560 26.80 7.86 -35.95
C ASP A 560 27.53 8.55 -34.78
N LYS A 561 27.10 9.75 -34.34
CA LYS A 561 27.63 10.38 -33.10
C LYS A 561 27.29 9.63 -31.83
N LEU A 562 26.13 8.98 -31.75
CA LEU A 562 25.77 8.12 -30.63
C LEU A 562 26.55 6.80 -30.64
N LEU A 563 26.91 6.29 -31.82
CA LEU A 563 27.75 5.10 -32.00
C LEU A 563 29.25 5.38 -31.77
N ASP A 564 29.72 6.58 -32.12
CA ASP A 564 31.11 7.04 -31.90
C ASP A 564 31.34 7.58 -30.47
N SER A 565 30.28 8.04 -29.79
CA SER A 565 30.37 8.32 -28.36
C SER A 565 30.50 6.99 -27.62
N HIS A 566 31.70 6.70 -27.08
CA HIS A 566 31.97 5.61 -26.15
C HIS A 566 31.18 5.76 -24.83
N PHE A 567 29.86 5.68 -24.91
CA PHE A 567 28.95 5.56 -23.79
C PHE A 567 28.28 4.19 -23.82
N PHE A 568 29.12 3.17 -23.89
CA PHE A 568 28.97 1.85 -23.30
C PHE A 568 30.35 1.35 -22.90
#